data_AF-A0A256XEN6-F1
#
_entry.id   AF-A0A256XEN6-F1
#
_cell.length_a   1.000
_cell.length_b   1.000
_cell.length_c   1.000
_cell.angle_alpha   90.00
_cell.angle_beta   90.00
_cell.angle_gamma   90.00
#
_symmetry.space_group_name_H-M   'P 1'
#
loop_
_entity.id
_entity.type
_entity.pdbx_description
1 polymer ?
#
loop_
_entity_poly.entity_id
_entity_poly.type
_entity_poly.pdbx_seq_one_letter_code
_entity_poly.pdbx_strand_id
1 'polypeptide(L)'
;SAKNFYKRTYLVTDYANEGIWPVMPVYNRRIIFNRDTFKSYRLPPGNNLAFKREIFEKGYLFDEEYKYGCDEIDLLWRLCRDGFKIVADSRVYVYHKHRTSLIELLKQEFRYGMGHHLFFVKNRDCPISWPTAIGAYAFIIFLAMLGFSFFIFPFLFNFLSTFTIAVIVEVYAILFLYYLRKRKLSLKKCLIYPLLDIVCHILYLLGFLHASIRERIACKER
;
A
#
# COMPACT_ATOMS: atom_id res chain seq x y z
N SER A 1 -6.11 -15.57 -4.62
CA SER A 1 -5.78 -15.22 -3.21
C SER A 1 -4.36 -15.68 -2.88
N ALA A 2 -3.65 -14.97 -2.02
CA ALA A 2 -2.33 -15.41 -1.54
C ALA A 2 -2.36 -15.62 -0.02
N LYS A 3 -2.42 -16.89 0.41
CA LYS A 3 -2.52 -17.29 1.83
C LYS A 3 -1.14 -17.37 2.48
N ASN A 4 -1.02 -16.95 3.74
CA ASN A 4 0.22 -17.05 4.50
C ASN A 4 0.67 -18.50 4.64
N PHE A 5 1.87 -18.82 4.14
CA PHE A 5 2.50 -20.13 4.32
C PHE A 5 2.88 -20.39 5.79
N TYR A 6 3.34 -19.37 6.51
CA TYR A 6 3.78 -19.44 7.91
C TYR A 6 2.66 -19.09 8.91
N LYS A 7 1.43 -19.44 8.58
CA LYS A 7 0.25 -19.05 9.36
C LYS A 7 0.42 -19.47 10.82
N ARG A 8 0.21 -18.54 11.75
CA ARG A 8 0.36 -18.72 13.22
C ARG A 8 1.79 -19.04 13.69
N THR A 9 2.79 -18.99 12.82
CA THR A 9 4.19 -19.22 13.20
C THR A 9 4.87 -17.89 13.58
N TYR A 10 4.68 -16.85 12.78
CA TYR A 10 5.29 -15.54 13.00
C TYR A 10 4.22 -14.44 12.97
N LEU A 11 4.29 -13.50 13.90
CA LEU A 11 3.32 -12.38 13.97
C LEU A 11 3.40 -11.49 12.72
N VAL A 12 4.61 -11.25 12.21
CA VAL A 12 4.87 -10.41 11.03
C VAL A 12 4.26 -11.03 9.77
N THR A 13 4.32 -12.36 9.62
CA THR A 13 3.74 -13.04 8.44
C THR A 13 2.22 -13.07 8.53
N ASP A 14 1.65 -13.24 9.72
CA ASP A 14 0.21 -13.16 9.95
C ASP A 14 -0.32 -11.75 9.65
N TYR A 15 0.38 -10.72 10.10
CA TYR A 15 0.05 -9.31 9.79
C TYR A 15 -0.08 -9.06 8.29
N ALA A 16 0.77 -9.65 7.46
CA ALA A 16 0.75 -9.45 6.01
C ALA A 16 -0.55 -9.89 5.32
N ASN A 17 -1.38 -10.75 5.95
CA ASN A 17 -2.73 -11.07 5.48
C ASN A 17 -3.85 -10.53 6.38
N GLU A 18 -3.59 -10.33 7.67
CA GLU A 18 -4.61 -9.96 8.67
C GLU A 18 -4.72 -8.46 8.93
N GLY A 19 -3.69 -7.68 8.57
CA GLY A 19 -3.67 -6.22 8.69
C GLY A 19 -4.84 -5.55 7.97
N ILE A 20 -5.11 -4.30 8.30
CA ILE A 20 -6.18 -3.50 7.67
C ILE A 20 -5.90 -3.33 6.18
N TRP A 21 -4.61 -3.24 5.86
CA TRP A 21 -4.09 -3.15 4.51
C TRP A 21 -3.19 -4.36 4.22
N PRO A 22 -3.77 -5.53 3.91
CA PRO A 22 -2.99 -6.73 3.74
C PRO A 22 -2.07 -6.58 2.52
N VAL A 23 -0.78 -6.87 2.74
CA VAL A 23 0.24 -6.90 1.68
C VAL A 23 -0.19 -7.84 0.55
N MET A 24 -0.78 -8.99 0.93
CA MET A 24 -1.33 -9.95 -0.02
C MET A 24 -2.83 -10.15 0.22
N PRO A 25 -3.69 -9.89 -0.78
CA PRO A 25 -5.13 -10.00 -0.58
C PRO A 25 -5.60 -11.46 -0.56
N VAL A 26 -6.60 -11.69 0.29
CA VAL A 26 -7.37 -12.93 0.34
C VAL A 26 -8.82 -12.63 0.00
N TYR A 27 -9.29 -13.21 -1.09
CA TYR A 27 -10.66 -13.06 -1.56
C TYR A 27 -11.57 -14.11 -0.90
N ASN A 28 -12.72 -13.66 -0.42
CA ASN A 28 -13.78 -14.50 0.17
C ASN A 28 -14.94 -14.78 -0.80
N ARG A 29 -14.95 -14.11 -1.96
CA ARG A 29 -15.92 -14.29 -3.02
C ARG A 29 -15.27 -14.03 -4.37
N ARG A 30 -15.98 -14.39 -5.44
CA ARG A 30 -15.59 -14.02 -6.80
C ARG A 30 -15.76 -12.51 -6.99
N ILE A 31 -14.72 -11.85 -7.51
CA ILE A 31 -14.69 -10.42 -7.81
C ILE A 31 -14.28 -10.25 -9.28
N ILE A 32 -14.96 -9.34 -9.96
CA ILE A 32 -14.64 -8.96 -11.34
C ILE A 32 -14.17 -7.51 -11.34
N PHE A 33 -12.94 -7.31 -11.80
CA PHE A 33 -12.36 -5.98 -12.01
C PHE A 33 -12.57 -5.57 -13.46
N ASN A 34 -13.02 -4.34 -13.63
CA ASN A 34 -13.05 -3.58 -14.87
C ASN A 34 -12.58 -2.15 -14.54
N ARG A 35 -12.62 -1.23 -15.51
CA ARG A 35 -12.22 0.17 -15.30
C ARG A 35 -12.88 0.83 -14.08
N ASP A 36 -14.18 0.63 -13.89
CA ASP A 36 -14.96 1.31 -12.84
C ASP A 36 -14.79 0.65 -11.46
N THR A 37 -14.70 -0.68 -11.43
CA THR A 37 -14.58 -1.44 -10.18
C THR A 37 -13.13 -1.58 -9.72
N PHE A 38 -12.14 -1.14 -10.51
CA PHE A 38 -10.71 -1.30 -10.25
C PHE A 38 -10.31 -0.84 -8.84
N LYS A 39 -10.82 0.31 -8.39
CA LYS A 39 -10.54 0.91 -7.07
C LYS A 39 -11.28 0.25 -5.90
N SER A 40 -12.23 -0.64 -6.17
CA SER A 40 -13.18 -1.13 -5.15
C SER A 40 -12.57 -2.21 -4.26
N TYR A 41 -11.55 -2.93 -4.75
CA TYR A 41 -10.91 -4.01 -4.02
C TYR A 41 -9.41 -4.03 -4.31
N ARG A 42 -8.65 -4.66 -3.40
CA ARG A 42 -7.25 -5.00 -3.63
C ARG A 42 -7.11 -5.92 -4.85
N LEU A 43 -6.21 -5.58 -5.77
CA LEU A 43 -5.96 -6.34 -7.00
C LEU A 43 -5.21 -7.64 -6.73
N PRO A 44 -5.39 -8.67 -7.58
CA PRO A 44 -4.74 -9.95 -7.39
C PRO A 44 -3.22 -9.82 -7.52
N PRO A 45 -2.44 -10.49 -6.65
CA PRO A 45 -0.99 -10.34 -6.64
C PRO A 45 -0.35 -11.05 -7.84
N GLY A 46 0.77 -10.52 -8.33
CA GLY A 46 1.46 -11.01 -9.53
C GLY A 46 1.80 -12.50 -9.49
N ASN A 47 2.10 -13.04 -8.32
CA ASN A 47 2.45 -14.45 -8.11
C ASN A 47 1.25 -15.42 -8.20
N ASN A 48 0.04 -14.93 -8.50
CA ASN A 48 -1.18 -15.72 -8.67
C ASN A 48 -2.04 -15.15 -9.80
N LEU A 49 -1.40 -14.83 -10.93
CA LEU A 49 -2.06 -14.39 -12.16
C LEU A 49 -1.93 -15.44 -13.26
N ALA A 50 -2.99 -15.57 -14.05
CA ALA A 50 -3.00 -16.34 -15.29
C ALA A 50 -3.60 -15.46 -16.38
N PHE A 51 -2.94 -15.41 -17.53
CA PHE A 51 -3.34 -14.60 -18.67
C PHE A 51 -3.61 -15.52 -19.86
N LYS A 52 -4.57 -15.13 -20.70
CA LYS A 52 -4.69 -15.73 -22.02
C LYS A 52 -3.52 -15.28 -22.88
N ARG A 53 -3.01 -16.16 -23.72
CA ARG A 53 -1.90 -15.87 -24.64
C ARG A 53 -2.17 -14.63 -25.52
N GLU A 54 -3.42 -14.45 -25.96
CA GLU A 54 -3.86 -13.29 -26.76
C GLU A 54 -3.56 -11.92 -26.11
N ILE A 55 -3.43 -11.87 -24.78
CA ILE A 55 -3.11 -10.62 -24.07
C ILE A 55 -1.70 -10.15 -24.42
N PHE A 56 -0.73 -11.08 -24.42
CA PHE A 56 0.65 -10.76 -24.77
C PHE A 56 0.83 -10.52 -26.27
N GLU A 57 0.08 -11.25 -27.11
CA GLU A 57 0.06 -11.04 -28.57
C GLU A 57 -0.49 -9.65 -28.95
N LYS A 58 -1.38 -9.08 -28.11
CA LYS A 58 -1.87 -7.70 -28.24
C LYS A 58 -0.89 -6.65 -27.67
N GLY A 59 0.29 -7.06 -27.22
CA GLY A 59 1.34 -6.15 -26.74
C GLY A 59 1.23 -5.75 -25.26
N TYR A 60 0.35 -6.36 -24.47
CA TYR A 60 0.27 -6.09 -23.03
C TYR A 60 1.38 -6.84 -22.28
N LEU A 61 2.59 -6.26 -22.29
CA LEU A 61 3.75 -6.77 -21.57
C LEU A 61 3.88 -6.12 -20.18
N PHE A 62 4.62 -6.77 -19.29
CA PHE A 62 5.08 -6.15 -18.05
C PHE A 62 6.10 -5.05 -18.37
N ASP A 63 6.09 -4.00 -17.57
CA ASP A 63 7.01 -2.88 -17.70
C ASP A 63 8.19 -3.07 -16.75
N GLU A 64 9.38 -3.26 -17.32
CA GLU A 64 10.60 -3.60 -16.58
C GLU A 64 11.19 -2.42 -15.78
N GLU A 65 10.66 -1.21 -15.94
CA GLU A 65 11.08 -0.07 -15.12
C GLU A 65 10.62 -0.23 -13.66
N TYR A 66 9.55 -1.00 -13.41
CA TYR A 66 9.10 -1.30 -12.06
C TYR A 66 10.05 -2.25 -11.34
N LYS A 67 10.82 -1.71 -10.39
CA LYS A 67 11.76 -2.51 -9.56
C LYS A 67 11.23 -2.84 -8.17
N TYR A 68 10.16 -2.17 -7.74
CA TYR A 68 9.72 -2.16 -6.36
C TYR A 68 8.21 -2.39 -6.21
N GLY A 69 7.64 -3.27 -7.05
CA GLY A 69 6.21 -3.58 -7.10
C GLY A 69 5.42 -2.59 -7.96
N CYS A 70 4.11 -2.83 -8.04
CA CYS A 70 3.15 -2.15 -8.91
C CYS A 70 3.27 -2.51 -10.40
N ASP A 71 4.17 -3.41 -10.79
CA ASP A 71 4.30 -3.94 -12.15
C ASP A 71 3.04 -4.70 -12.57
N GLU A 72 2.49 -5.50 -11.67
CA GLU A 72 1.24 -6.21 -11.89
C GLU A 72 0.06 -5.23 -11.90
N ILE A 73 0.06 -4.24 -11.01
CA ILE A 73 -1.03 -3.25 -10.91
C ILE A 73 -1.10 -2.40 -12.18
N ASP A 74 0.04 -2.00 -12.74
CA ASP A 74 0.16 -1.31 -14.01
C ASP A 74 -0.45 -2.11 -15.17
N LEU A 75 -0.02 -3.35 -15.34
CA LEU A 75 -0.52 -4.23 -16.40
C LEU A 75 -2.04 -4.45 -16.26
N LEU A 76 -2.51 -4.74 -15.04
CA LEU A 76 -3.93 -4.94 -14.76
C LEU A 76 -4.74 -3.66 -15.01
N TRP A 77 -4.20 -2.46 -14.71
CA TRP A 77 -4.87 -1.20 -15.00
C TRP A 77 -5.00 -0.98 -16.50
N ARG A 78 -3.91 -1.13 -17.27
CA ARG A 78 -3.94 -0.98 -18.74
C ARG A 78 -4.98 -1.90 -19.37
N LEU A 79 -5.04 -3.16 -18.92
CA LEU A 79 -6.05 -4.12 -19.36
C LEU A 79 -7.48 -3.65 -19.04
N CYS A 80 -7.75 -3.26 -17.80
CA CYS A 80 -9.08 -2.80 -17.41
C CYS A 80 -9.50 -1.49 -18.08
N ARG A 81 -8.56 -0.57 -18.27
CA ARG A 81 -8.76 0.70 -18.98
C ARG A 81 -9.21 0.47 -20.41
N ASP A 82 -8.65 -0.56 -21.06
CA ASP A 82 -8.91 -0.92 -22.45
C ASP A 82 -10.05 -1.95 -22.61
N GLY A 83 -10.86 -2.14 -21.56
CA GLY A 83 -12.11 -2.91 -21.61
C GLY A 83 -12.00 -4.38 -21.24
N PHE A 84 -10.81 -4.89 -20.93
CA PHE A 84 -10.64 -6.25 -20.44
C PHE A 84 -11.15 -6.39 -19.00
N LYS A 85 -11.48 -7.63 -18.62
CA LYS A 85 -11.95 -7.97 -17.28
C LYS A 85 -10.96 -8.90 -16.60
N ILE A 86 -10.70 -8.66 -15.32
CA ILE A 86 -9.89 -9.54 -14.47
C ILE A 86 -10.83 -10.22 -13.49
N VAL A 87 -10.67 -11.52 -13.30
CA VAL A 87 -11.50 -12.30 -12.37
C VAL A 87 -10.62 -12.81 -11.23
N ALA A 88 -10.92 -12.41 -10.01
CA ALA A 88 -10.37 -13.04 -8.81
C ALA A 88 -11.43 -13.99 -8.24
N ASP A 89 -11.17 -15.30 -8.29
CA ASP A 89 -12.03 -16.31 -7.66
C ASP A 89 -11.42 -16.74 -6.31
N SER A 90 -12.24 -16.78 -5.26
CA SER A 90 -11.83 -17.20 -3.91
C SER A 90 -11.29 -18.63 -3.84
N ARG A 91 -11.66 -19.49 -4.81
CA ARG A 91 -11.19 -20.88 -4.91
C ARG A 91 -9.77 -20.97 -5.49
N VAL A 92 -9.31 -19.94 -6.20
CA VAL A 92 -7.95 -19.90 -6.77
C VAL A 92 -7.03 -19.24 -5.76
N TYR A 93 -6.13 -20.03 -5.16
CA TYR A 93 -5.18 -19.52 -4.19
C TYR A 93 -3.82 -20.20 -4.28
N VAL A 94 -2.79 -19.45 -3.89
CA VAL A 94 -1.43 -19.93 -3.66
C VAL A 94 -1.04 -19.70 -2.21
N TYR A 95 -0.04 -20.45 -1.74
CA TYR A 95 0.63 -20.13 -0.49
C TYR A 95 1.81 -19.19 -0.78
N HIS A 96 1.84 -18.06 -0.08
CA HIS A 96 2.88 -17.07 -0.21
C HIS A 96 3.76 -17.07 1.05
N LYS A 97 5.08 -17.12 0.83
CA LYS A 97 6.07 -17.00 1.91
C LYS A 97 6.32 -15.52 2.20
N HIS A 98 5.58 -14.98 3.16
CA HIS A 98 5.78 -13.62 3.63
C HIS A 98 7.13 -13.43 4.32
N ARG A 99 7.56 -12.17 4.44
CA ARG A 99 8.72 -11.80 5.24
C ARG A 99 8.49 -12.20 6.70
N THR A 100 9.47 -12.90 7.26
CA THR A 100 9.45 -13.37 8.65
C THR A 100 10.04 -12.34 9.62
N SER A 101 10.84 -11.40 9.10
CA SER A 101 11.48 -10.33 9.87
C SER A 101 10.72 -9.02 9.73
N LEU A 102 10.58 -8.30 10.85
CA LEU A 102 10.02 -6.95 10.87
C LEU A 102 10.81 -6.01 9.97
N ILE A 103 12.14 -6.03 10.04
CA ILE A 103 13.01 -5.15 9.24
C ILE A 103 12.76 -5.36 7.74
N GLU A 104 12.58 -6.61 7.32
CA GLU A 104 12.33 -6.92 5.91
C GLU A 104 10.93 -6.49 5.46
N LEU A 105 9.92 -6.55 6.34
CA LEU A 105 8.61 -5.96 6.09
C LEU A 105 8.71 -4.44 5.93
N LEU A 106 9.41 -3.75 6.84
CA LEU A 106 9.56 -2.29 6.79
C LEU A 106 10.28 -1.82 5.52
N LYS A 107 11.36 -2.53 5.13
CA LYS A 107 12.06 -2.28 3.85
C LYS A 107 11.14 -2.51 2.64
N GLN A 108 10.29 -3.53 2.70
CA GLN A 108 9.34 -3.84 1.63
C GLN A 108 8.31 -2.73 1.45
N GLU A 109 7.74 -2.19 2.53
CA GLU A 109 6.77 -1.08 2.45
C GLU A 109 7.38 0.20 1.88
N PHE A 110 8.60 0.55 2.32
CA PHE A 110 9.32 1.68 1.74
C PHE A 110 9.56 1.49 0.24
N ARG A 111 9.96 0.28 -0.19
CA ARG A 111 10.13 -0.05 -1.61
C ARG A 111 8.80 0.06 -2.36
N TYR A 112 7.71 -0.47 -1.81
CA TYR A 112 6.40 -0.34 -2.44
C TYR A 112 5.95 1.12 -2.60
N GLY A 113 6.29 1.99 -1.66
CA GLY A 113 6.13 3.44 -1.80
C GLY A 113 6.85 3.98 -3.03
N MET A 114 8.12 3.60 -3.24
CA MET A 114 8.89 3.99 -4.42
C MET A 114 8.26 3.47 -5.73
N GLY A 115 7.79 2.21 -5.74
CA GLY A 115 7.09 1.64 -6.89
C GLY A 115 5.78 2.36 -7.21
N HIS A 116 5.04 2.77 -6.17
CA HIS A 116 3.80 3.52 -6.35
C HIS A 116 4.04 4.91 -6.94
N HIS A 117 5.17 5.57 -6.64
CA HIS A 117 5.50 6.85 -7.30
C HIS A 117 5.63 6.67 -8.82
N LEU A 118 6.36 5.65 -9.28
CA LEU A 118 6.46 5.33 -10.71
C LEU A 118 5.07 5.03 -11.30
N PHE A 119 4.25 4.25 -10.60
CA PHE A 119 2.87 3.97 -11.00
C PHE A 119 2.03 5.25 -11.12
N PHE A 120 2.18 6.19 -10.20
CA PHE A 120 1.50 7.47 -10.21
C PHE A 120 1.91 8.35 -11.39
N VAL A 121 3.20 8.40 -11.71
CA VAL A 121 3.68 9.15 -12.87
C VAL A 121 3.11 8.58 -14.18
N LYS A 122 3.12 7.26 -14.33
CA LYS A 122 2.66 6.57 -15.55
C LYS A 122 1.15 6.50 -15.70
N ASN A 123 0.41 6.36 -14.61
CA ASN A 123 -1.03 6.05 -14.61
C ASN A 123 -1.83 7.08 -13.80
N ARG A 124 -1.71 8.36 -14.16
CA ARG A 124 -2.49 9.46 -13.53
C ARG A 124 -3.99 9.36 -13.78
N ASP A 125 -4.39 8.64 -14.82
CA ASP A 125 -5.78 8.33 -15.13
C ASP A 125 -6.37 7.23 -14.23
N CYS A 126 -5.52 6.47 -13.51
CA CYS A 126 -5.96 5.47 -12.55
C CYS A 126 -6.37 6.12 -11.22
N PRO A 127 -7.60 5.91 -10.72
CA PRO A 127 -8.00 6.46 -9.42
C PRO A 127 -7.18 5.96 -8.22
N ILE A 128 -6.55 4.78 -8.31
CA ILE A 128 -5.76 4.20 -7.21
C ILE A 128 -4.41 4.91 -7.05
N SER A 129 -3.91 5.59 -8.08
CA SER A 129 -2.59 6.23 -8.03
C SER A 129 -2.57 7.51 -7.17
N TRP A 130 -3.71 8.18 -7.05
CA TRP A 130 -3.83 9.49 -6.40
C TRP A 130 -3.80 9.49 -4.87
N PRO A 131 -4.50 8.60 -4.14
CA PRO A 131 -4.55 8.64 -2.67
C PRO A 131 -3.18 8.64 -2.01
N THR A 132 -2.25 7.80 -2.49
CA THR A 132 -0.87 7.76 -1.99
C THR A 132 -0.15 9.07 -2.26
N ALA A 133 -0.26 9.62 -3.47
CA ALA A 133 0.40 10.87 -3.84
C ALA A 133 -0.10 12.05 -2.99
N ILE A 134 -1.43 12.17 -2.84
CA ILE A 134 -2.06 13.19 -1.99
C ILE A 134 -1.58 13.02 -0.54
N GLY A 135 -1.64 11.80 -0.01
CA GLY A 135 -1.20 11.51 1.36
C GLY A 135 0.28 11.85 1.58
N ALA A 136 1.15 11.51 0.64
CA ALA A 136 2.58 11.78 0.71
C ALA A 136 2.89 13.29 0.70
N TYR A 137 2.28 14.04 -0.22
CA TYR A 137 2.50 15.50 -0.30
C TYR A 137 1.86 16.24 0.88
N ALA A 138 0.66 15.85 1.31
CA ALA A 138 0.04 16.41 2.50
C ALA A 138 0.89 16.15 3.75
N PHE A 139 1.46 14.95 3.86
CA PHE A 139 2.34 14.58 4.98
C PHE A 139 3.60 15.45 5.04
N ILE A 140 4.31 15.66 3.92
CA ILE A 140 5.53 16.51 3.95
C ILE A 140 5.21 17.99 4.16
N ILE A 141 4.10 18.49 3.60
CA ILE A 141 3.64 19.87 3.84
C ILE A 141 3.32 20.05 5.32
N PHE A 142 2.61 19.11 5.92
CA PHE A 142 2.29 19.12 7.34
C PHE A 142 3.55 19.13 8.22
N LEU A 143 4.53 18.27 7.93
CA LEU A 143 5.81 18.26 8.66
C LEU A 143 6.59 19.57 8.50
N ALA A 144 6.58 20.16 7.31
CA ALA A 144 7.22 21.46 7.07
C ALA A 144 6.52 22.58 7.85
N MET A 145 5.19 22.60 7.88
CA MET A 145 4.41 23.55 8.68
C MET A 145 4.68 23.40 10.18
N LEU A 146 4.72 22.16 10.68
CA LEU A 146 5.04 21.87 12.08
C LEU A 146 6.47 22.34 12.42
N GLY A 147 7.45 22.01 11.59
CA GLY A 147 8.84 22.44 11.77
C GLY A 147 9.00 23.96 11.70
N PHE A 148 8.35 24.63 10.76
CA PHE A 148 8.37 26.10 10.65
C PHE A 148 7.72 26.77 11.88
N SER A 149 6.60 26.22 12.37
CA SER A 149 5.90 26.75 13.54
C SER A 149 6.76 26.71 14.81
N PHE A 150 7.66 25.73 14.94
CA PHE A 150 8.59 25.61 16.07
C PHE A 150 9.49 26.83 16.22
N PHE A 151 9.96 27.41 15.11
CA PHE A 151 10.90 28.53 15.13
C PHE A 151 10.22 29.90 15.29
N ILE A 152 8.99 30.05 14.78
CA ILE A 152 8.34 31.37 14.68
C ILE A 152 7.23 31.56 15.72
N PHE A 153 6.46 30.50 16.03
CA PHE A 153 5.23 30.60 16.83
C PHE A 153 5.11 29.45 17.84
N PRO A 154 5.74 29.55 19.04
CA PRO A 154 5.75 28.46 20.02
C PRO A 154 4.35 27.99 20.45
N PHE A 155 3.37 28.90 20.55
CA PHE A 155 1.99 28.52 20.85
C PHE A 155 1.37 27.65 19.76
N LEU A 156 1.54 28.04 18.48
CA LEU A 156 1.05 27.28 17.34
C LEU A 156 1.72 25.90 17.26
N PHE A 157 3.02 25.83 17.52
CA PHE A 157 3.75 24.56 17.56
C PHE A 157 3.17 23.60 18.62
N ASN A 158 2.92 24.09 19.84
CA ASN A 158 2.31 23.28 20.89
C ASN A 158 0.90 22.82 20.51
N PHE A 159 0.09 23.71 19.94
CA PHE A 159 -1.25 23.36 19.45
C PHE A 159 -1.21 22.28 18.36
N LEU A 160 -0.41 22.46 17.32
CA LEU A 160 -0.28 21.48 16.23
C LEU A 160 0.29 20.14 16.73
N SER A 161 1.26 20.16 17.64
CA SER A 161 1.86 18.95 18.22
C SER A 161 0.84 18.17 19.05
N THR A 162 0.11 18.85 19.95
CA THR A 162 -0.92 18.22 20.78
C THR A 162 -2.07 17.68 19.94
N PHE A 163 -2.50 18.42 18.91
CA PHE A 163 -3.49 17.95 17.94
C PHE A 163 -3.01 16.68 17.21
N THR A 164 -1.75 16.65 16.77
CA THR A 164 -1.17 15.48 16.08
C THR A 164 -1.15 14.25 16.98
N ILE A 165 -0.72 14.41 18.24
CA ILE A 165 -0.70 13.33 19.22
C ILE A 165 -2.13 12.81 19.45
N ALA A 166 -3.10 13.71 19.60
CA ALA A 166 -4.50 13.33 19.78
C ALA A 166 -5.03 12.51 18.59
N VAL A 167 -4.76 12.94 17.35
CA VAL A 167 -5.14 12.20 16.14
C VAL A 167 -4.46 10.83 16.07
N ILE A 168 -3.17 10.72 16.40
CA ILE A 168 -2.45 9.44 16.42
C ILE A 168 -3.09 8.48 17.44
N VAL A 169 -3.39 8.97 18.64
CA VAL A 169 -4.04 8.18 19.70
C VAL A 169 -5.44 7.75 19.27
N GLU A 170 -6.22 8.64 18.65
CA GLU A 170 -7.56 8.33 18.15
C GLU A 170 -7.50 7.26 17.05
N VAL A 171 -6.64 7.42 16.05
CA VAL A 171 -6.43 6.43 14.98
C VAL A 171 -6.01 5.09 15.56
N TYR A 172 -5.06 5.08 16.51
CA TYR A 172 -4.64 3.86 17.20
C TYR A 172 -5.82 3.19 17.91
N ALA A 173 -6.63 3.95 18.67
CA ALA A 173 -7.78 3.43 19.40
C ALA A 173 -8.85 2.86 18.45
N ILE A 174 -9.13 3.54 17.33
CA ILE A 174 -10.06 3.06 16.30
C ILE A 174 -9.56 1.74 15.71
N LEU A 175 -8.29 1.66 15.31
CA LEU A 175 -7.68 0.45 14.76
C LEU A 175 -7.68 -0.69 15.79
N PHE A 176 -7.34 -0.40 17.05
CA PHE A 176 -7.40 -1.37 18.15
C PHE A 176 -8.82 -1.95 18.30
N LEU A 177 -9.84 -1.09 18.37
CA LEU A 177 -11.24 -1.50 18.47
C LEU A 177 -11.71 -2.25 17.23
N TYR A 178 -11.24 -1.87 16.03
CA TYR A 178 -11.50 -2.61 14.80
C TYR A 178 -10.95 -4.04 14.87
N TYR A 179 -9.69 -4.21 15.26
CA TYR A 179 -9.09 -5.54 15.38
C TYR A 179 -9.75 -6.38 16.47
N LEU A 180 -10.12 -5.75 17.59
CA LEU A 180 -10.77 -6.43 18.71
C LEU A 180 -12.20 -6.88 18.36
N ARG A 181 -13.04 -5.96 17.85
CA ARG A 181 -14.48 -6.20 17.68
C ARG A 181 -14.83 -6.80 16.32
N LYS A 182 -14.21 -6.32 15.24
CA LYS A 182 -14.54 -6.76 13.88
C LYS A 182 -13.71 -7.95 13.45
N ARG A 183 -12.39 -7.93 13.69
CA ARG A 183 -11.48 -9.02 13.30
C ARG A 183 -11.37 -10.12 14.36
N LYS A 184 -11.77 -9.85 15.61
CA LYS A 184 -11.76 -10.80 16.74
C LYS A 184 -10.40 -11.50 16.92
N LEU A 185 -9.32 -10.72 16.80
CA LEU A 185 -7.96 -11.23 16.95
C LEU A 185 -7.56 -11.33 18.43
N SER A 186 -6.49 -12.06 18.72
CA SER A 186 -5.89 -12.11 20.06
C SER A 186 -5.45 -10.71 20.51
N LEU A 187 -5.54 -10.41 21.82
CA LEU A 187 -5.16 -9.11 22.39
C LEU A 187 -3.76 -8.63 21.97
N LYS A 188 -2.77 -9.55 21.93
CA LYS A 188 -1.42 -9.27 21.44
C LYS A 188 -1.41 -8.68 20.02
N LYS A 189 -2.19 -9.24 19.10
CA LYS A 189 -2.33 -8.75 17.73
C LYS A 189 -3.07 -7.41 17.70
N CYS A 190 -4.13 -7.25 18.50
CA CYS A 190 -4.86 -5.99 18.60
C CYS A 190 -3.99 -4.81 19.07
N LEU A 191 -3.00 -5.05 19.94
CA LEU A 191 -2.06 -4.03 20.39
C LEU A 191 -0.96 -3.72 19.35
N ILE A 192 -0.45 -4.75 18.68
CA ILE A 192 0.72 -4.62 17.78
C ILE A 192 0.31 -4.17 16.37
N TYR A 193 -0.79 -4.68 15.82
CA TYR A 193 -1.17 -4.41 14.42
C TYR A 193 -1.43 -2.92 14.14
N PRO A 194 -2.13 -2.15 14.99
CA PRO A 194 -2.29 -0.71 14.76
C PRO A 194 -0.95 0.03 14.66
N LEU A 195 0.03 -0.34 15.48
CA LEU A 195 1.37 0.24 15.41
C LEU A 195 2.06 -0.12 14.08
N LEU A 196 1.95 -1.39 13.67
CA LEU A 196 2.48 -1.83 12.38
C LEU A 196 1.79 -1.10 11.21
N ASP A 197 0.47 -0.94 11.24
CA ASP A 197 -0.28 -0.23 10.19
C ASP A 197 0.22 1.21 10.04
N ILE A 198 0.38 1.93 11.16
CA ILE A 198 0.88 3.32 11.17
C ILE A 198 2.32 3.38 10.66
N VAL A 199 3.23 2.54 11.17
CA VAL A 199 4.65 2.56 10.79
C VAL A 199 4.83 2.15 9.32
N CYS A 200 4.16 1.08 8.88
CA CYS A 200 4.19 0.63 7.49
C CYS A 200 3.66 1.73 6.55
N HIS A 201 2.56 2.41 6.92
CA HIS A 201 2.01 3.48 6.11
C HIS A 201 2.96 4.69 6.02
N ILE A 202 3.57 5.12 7.13
CA ILE A 202 4.56 6.20 7.11
C ILE A 202 5.74 5.84 6.18
N LEU A 203 6.28 4.63 6.30
CA LEU A 203 7.39 4.19 5.44
C LEU A 203 7.00 4.14 3.97
N TYR A 204 5.76 3.74 3.66
CA TYR A 204 5.21 3.76 2.33
C TYR A 204 5.18 5.19 1.75
N LEU A 205 4.68 6.17 2.52
CA LEU A 205 4.67 7.58 2.11
C LEU A 205 6.09 8.15 1.94
N LEU A 206 7.01 7.82 2.85
CA LEU A 206 8.41 8.22 2.75
C LEU A 206 9.09 7.63 1.51
N GLY A 207 8.81 6.37 1.17
CA GLY A 207 9.29 5.73 -0.05
C GLY A 207 8.80 6.44 -1.30
N PHE A 208 7.52 6.81 -1.33
CA PHE A 208 6.94 7.60 -2.41
C PHE A 208 7.65 8.96 -2.57
N LEU A 209 7.80 9.72 -1.48
CA LEU A 209 8.48 11.03 -1.49
C LEU A 209 9.94 10.92 -1.94
N HIS A 210 10.66 9.92 -1.45
CA HIS A 210 12.04 9.67 -1.83
C HIS A 210 12.18 9.43 -3.35
N ALA A 211 11.31 8.60 -3.94
CA ALA A 211 11.31 8.37 -5.37
C ALA A 211 10.95 9.65 -6.17
N SER A 212 9.98 10.44 -5.70
CA SER A 212 9.58 11.71 -6.32
C SER A 212 10.72 12.74 -6.36
N ILE A 213 11.47 12.87 -5.27
CA ILE A 213 12.64 13.75 -5.20
C ILE A 213 13.75 13.25 -6.13
N ARG A 214 14.05 11.94 -6.09
CA ARG A 214 15.12 11.34 -6.91
C ARG A 214 14.87 11.51 -8.40
N GLU A 215 13.63 11.32 -8.85
CA GLU A 215 13.25 11.54 -10.25
C GLU A 215 13.45 13.00 -10.67
N ARG A 216 13.01 13.97 -9.85
CA ARG A 216 13.18 15.40 -10.15
C ARG A 216 14.66 15.81 -10.24
N ILE A 217 15.52 15.26 -9.39
CA ILE A 217 16.97 15.50 -9.45
C ILE A 217 17.54 14.94 -10.76
N ALA A 218 17.23 13.69 -11.09
CA ALA A 218 17.71 13.04 -12.31
C ALA A 218 17.23 13.75 -13.60
N CYS A 219 16.01 14.32 -13.61
CA CYS A 219 15.53 15.14 -14.72
C CYS A 219 16.26 16.49 -14.86
N LYS A 220 16.82 17.03 -13.78
CA LYS A 220 17.54 18.31 -13.80
C LYS A 220 18.99 18.15 -14.29
N GLU A 221 19.52 16.94 -14.24
CA GLU A 221 20.86 16.56 -14.71
C GLU A 221 20.89 16.12 -16.17
N ARG A 222 19.73 16.01 -16.83
CA ARG A 222 19.57 15.72 -18.26
C ARG A 222 19.27 16.98 -19.05
#